data_AF-A0A1Z4QQ81-F1
#
_entry.id   AF-A0A1Z4QQ81-F1
#
_cell.length_a   1.000
_cell.length_b   1.000
_cell.length_c   1.000
_cell.angle_alpha   90.00
_cell.angle_beta   90.00
_cell.angle_gamma   90.00
#
_symmetry.space_group_name_H-M   'P 1'
#
loop_
_entity.id
_entity.type
_entity.pdbx_description
1 polymer ?
#
loop_
_entity_poly.entity_id
_entity_poly.type
_entity_poly.pdbx_seq_one_letter_code
_entity_poly.pdbx_strand_id
1 'polypeptide(L)'
;MITFITENAASIVNEKLTTLVEQIKQRHPDLTLNESFVIAAKLLETLTNHLDNPFVQANVDAAANTIRNHRHSLPINPSEVS
;
A
#
# COMPACT_ATOMS: atom_id res chain seq x y z
N MET A 1 5.94 4.52 -20.10
CA MET A 1 7.19 3.74 -19.94
C MET A 1 7.29 3.32 -18.48
N ILE A 2 6.80 2.13 -18.16
CA ILE A 2 6.76 1.56 -16.80
C ILE A 2 7.59 0.28 -16.86
N THR A 3 8.87 0.39 -16.57
CA THR A 3 9.79 -0.76 -16.51
C THR A 3 10.63 -0.74 -15.22
N PHE A 4 10.70 0.42 -14.54
CA PHE A 4 11.36 0.58 -13.23
C PHE A 4 10.50 0.17 -12.01
N ILE A 5 9.22 -0.17 -12.20
CA ILE A 5 8.29 -0.46 -11.08
C ILE A 5 8.18 -1.97 -10.81
N THR A 6 8.50 -2.84 -11.77
CA THR A 6 8.23 -4.29 -11.67
C THR A 6 9.22 -5.05 -10.78
N GLU A 7 10.53 -4.79 -10.86
CA GLU A 7 11.52 -5.51 -10.04
C GLU A 7 11.46 -5.07 -8.57
N ASN A 8 11.28 -3.77 -8.34
CA ASN A 8 11.20 -3.22 -6.99
C ASN A 8 9.89 -3.60 -6.30
N ALA A 9 8.77 -3.68 -7.04
CA ALA A 9 7.50 -4.15 -6.49
C ALA A 9 7.55 -5.63 -6.08
N ALA A 10 8.19 -6.49 -6.88
CA ALA A 10 8.35 -7.91 -6.51
C ALA A 10 9.22 -8.08 -5.25
N SER A 11 10.30 -7.31 -5.11
CA SER A 11 11.15 -7.31 -3.91
C SER A 11 10.40 -6.83 -2.66
N ILE A 12 9.66 -5.72 -2.78
CA ILE A 12 8.86 -5.15 -1.68
C ILE A 12 7.73 -6.10 -1.26
N VAL A 13 7.08 -6.76 -2.21
CA VAL A 13 6.04 -7.76 -1.92
C VAL A 13 6.63 -8.96 -1.19
N ASN A 14 7.82 -9.42 -1.60
CA ASN A 14 8.49 -10.56 -0.97
C ASN A 14 8.99 -10.26 0.45
N GLU A 15 9.54 -9.06 0.69
CA GLU A 15 9.95 -8.61 2.02
C GLU A 15 8.76 -8.50 2.97
N LYS A 16 7.66 -7.87 2.52
CA LYS A 16 6.44 -7.74 3.33
C LYS A 16 5.80 -9.09 3.65
N LEU A 17 5.79 -10.01 2.68
CA LEU A 17 5.30 -11.37 2.90
C LEU A 17 6.15 -12.10 3.95
N THR A 18 7.46 -12.01 3.85
CA THR A 18 8.39 -12.66 4.79
C THR A 18 8.20 -12.11 6.21
N THR A 19 8.10 -10.79 6.37
CA THR A 19 7.81 -10.17 7.67
C THR A 19 6.46 -10.63 8.24
N LEU A 20 5.43 -10.75 7.40
CA LEU A 20 4.11 -11.21 7.85
C LEU A 20 4.15 -12.65 8.35
N VAL A 21 4.86 -13.52 7.62
CA VAL A 21 5.05 -14.94 7.98
C VAL A 21 5.78 -15.07 9.32
N GLU A 22 6.83 -14.30 9.53
CA GLU A 22 7.55 -14.28 10.82
C GLU A 22 6.66 -13.83 11.97
N GLN A 23 5.87 -12.77 11.78
CA GLN A 23 4.93 -12.29 12.81
C GLN A 23 3.84 -13.32 13.14
N ILE A 24 3.30 -14.01 12.13
CA ILE A 24 2.33 -15.09 12.32
C ILE A 24 2.97 -16.22 13.14
N LYS A 25 4.20 -16.61 12.81
CA LYS A 25 4.92 -17.69 13.50
C LYS A 25 5.32 -17.31 14.92
N GLN A 26 5.66 -16.05 15.17
CA GLN A 26 5.90 -15.55 16.53
C GLN A 26 4.64 -15.59 17.39
N ARG A 27 3.48 -15.29 16.79
CA ARG A 27 2.19 -15.30 17.49
C ARG A 27 1.59 -16.71 17.64
N HIS A 28 1.87 -17.59 16.69
CA HIS A 28 1.38 -18.96 16.59
C HIS A 28 2.56 -19.92 16.35
N PRO A 29 3.37 -20.20 17.38
CA PRO A 29 4.58 -21.02 17.25
C PRO A 29 4.29 -22.50 16.95
N ASP A 30 3.04 -22.92 17.12
CA ASP A 30 2.52 -24.23 16.76
C ASP A 30 2.36 -24.43 15.24
N LEU A 31 2.31 -23.34 14.47
CA LEU A 31 2.18 -23.41 13.02
C LEU A 31 3.51 -23.71 12.32
N THR A 32 3.43 -24.55 11.30
CA THR A 32 4.54 -24.76 10.36
C THR A 32 4.76 -23.52 9.49
N LEU A 33 5.95 -23.41 8.91
CA LEU A 33 6.28 -22.31 7.99
C LEU A 33 5.28 -22.22 6.83
N ASN A 34 4.87 -23.36 6.28
CA ASN A 34 3.93 -23.42 5.16
C ASN A 34 2.53 -22.91 5.55
N GLU A 35 2.04 -23.28 6.74
CA GLU A 35 0.75 -22.77 7.25
C GLU A 35 0.81 -21.26 7.48
N SER A 36 1.91 -20.75 8.04
CA SER A 36 2.13 -19.31 8.17
C SER A 36 2.13 -18.59 6.81
N PHE A 37 2.73 -19.18 5.77
CA PHE A 37 2.67 -18.65 4.41
C PHE A 37 1.25 -18.60 3.84
N VAL A 38 0.47 -19.67 4.01
CA VAL A 38 -0.92 -19.71 3.53
C VAL A 38 -1.77 -18.64 4.22
N ILE A 39 -1.59 -18.44 5.53
CA ILE A 39 -2.29 -17.38 6.28
C ILE A 39 -1.87 -16.00 5.77
N ALA A 40 -0.56 -15.77 5.58
CA ALA A 40 -0.06 -14.50 5.08
C ALA A 40 -0.60 -14.16 3.68
N ALA A 41 -0.65 -15.15 2.78
CA ALA A 41 -1.22 -14.99 1.45
C ALA A 41 -2.72 -14.62 1.50
N LYS A 42 -3.51 -15.30 2.34
CA LYS A 42 -4.95 -14.99 2.52
C LYS A 42 -5.19 -13.61 3.10
N LEU A 43 -4.34 -13.16 4.02
CA LEU A 43 -4.41 -11.81 4.59
C LEU A 43 -4.13 -10.75 3.50
N LEU A 44 -3.10 -10.95 2.69
CA LEU A 44 -2.79 -10.06 1.58
C LEU A 44 -3.93 -10.01 0.57
N GLU A 45 -4.48 -11.16 0.16
CA GLU A 45 -5.63 -11.23 -0.73
C GLU A 45 -6.84 -10.47 -0.16
N THR A 46 -7.16 -10.67 1.12
CA THR A 46 -8.28 -9.98 1.79
C THR A 46 -8.09 -8.46 1.81
N LEU A 47 -6.86 -8.02 2.10
CA LEU A 47 -6.51 -6.61 2.12
C LEU A 47 -6.58 -5.99 0.71
N THR A 48 -6.05 -6.68 -0.31
CA THR A 48 -6.16 -6.23 -1.69
C THR A 48 -7.61 -6.11 -2.12
N ASN A 49 -8.45 -7.10 -1.83
CA ASN A 49 -9.88 -7.04 -2.12
C ASN A 49 -10.60 -5.88 -1.40
N HIS A 50 -10.16 -5.53 -0.19
CA HIS A 50 -10.68 -4.35 0.52
C HIS A 50 -10.18 -3.05 -0.09
N LEU A 51 -8.94 -2.99 -0.58
CA LEU A 51 -8.41 -1.82 -1.27
C LEU A 51 -9.11 -1.61 -2.61
N ASP A 52 -9.42 -2.67 -3.36
CA ASP A 52 -10.16 -2.62 -4.62
C ASP A 52 -11.67 -2.32 -4.41
N ASN A 53 -12.11 -2.17 -3.16
CA ASN A 53 -13.48 -1.80 -2.86
C ASN A 53 -13.80 -0.39 -3.41
N PRO A 54 -14.86 -0.23 -4.23
CA PRO A 54 -15.22 1.06 -4.82
C PRO A 54 -15.44 2.19 -3.80
N PHE A 55 -15.93 1.87 -2.60
CA PHE A 55 -16.09 2.85 -1.52
C PHE A 55 -14.73 3.34 -1.00
N VAL A 56 -13.76 2.44 -0.83
CA VAL A 56 -12.40 2.81 -0.41
C VAL A 56 -11.73 3.66 -1.47
N GLN A 57 -11.83 3.26 -2.74
CA GLN A 57 -11.28 4.03 -3.87
C GLN A 57 -11.89 5.44 -3.96
N ALA A 58 -13.21 5.56 -3.81
CA ALA A 58 -13.88 6.88 -3.82
C ALA A 58 -13.38 7.80 -2.69
N ASN A 59 -13.09 7.27 -1.50
CA ASN A 59 -12.52 8.05 -0.40
C ASN A 59 -11.07 8.46 -0.67
N VAL A 60 -10.25 7.56 -1.25
CA VAL A 60 -8.88 7.88 -1.68
C VAL A 60 -8.88 9.00 -2.73
N ASP A 61 -9.78 8.92 -3.71
CA ASP A 61 -9.94 9.94 -4.75
C ASP A 61 -10.38 11.29 -4.17
N ALA A 62 -11.34 11.28 -3.23
CA ALA A 62 -11.79 12.49 -2.54
C ALA A 62 -10.67 13.17 -1.75
N ALA A 63 -9.87 12.38 -1.03
CA ALA A 63 -8.70 12.87 -0.30
C ALA A 63 -7.65 13.45 -1.26
N ALA A 64 -7.36 12.74 -2.37
CA ALA A 64 -6.41 13.20 -3.38
C ALA A 64 -6.87 14.50 -4.06
N ASN A 65 -8.16 14.64 -4.36
CA ASN A 65 -8.76 15.87 -4.88
C ASN A 65 -8.61 17.03 -3.89
N THR A 66 -8.87 16.79 -2.60
CA THR A 66 -8.70 17.79 -1.54
C THR A 66 -7.25 18.29 -1.47
N ILE A 67 -6.28 17.37 -1.49
CA ILE A 67 -4.85 17.72 -1.46
C ILE A 67 -4.45 18.52 -2.72
N ARG A 68 -4.91 18.10 -3.90
CA ARG A 68 -4.62 18.80 -5.17
C ARG A 68 -5.18 20.22 -5.16
N ASN A 69 -6.42 20.40 -4.71
CA ASN A 69 -7.04 21.72 -4.60
C ASN A 69 -6.31 22.61 -3.59
N HIS A 70 -5.89 22.05 -2.45
CA HIS A 70 -5.12 22.77 -1.45
C HIS A 70 -3.78 23.28 -2.01
N ARG A 71 -3.08 22.47 -2.81
CA ARG A 71 -1.84 22.89 -3.49
C ARG A 71 -2.07 24.02 -4.50
N HIS A 72 -3.18 24.01 -5.23
CA HIS A 72 -3.50 25.05 -6.22
C HIS A 72 -4.04 26.34 -5.59
N SER A 73 -4.56 26.27 -4.36
CA SER A 73 -5.04 27.43 -3.61
C SER A 73 -3.95 28.19 -2.84
N LEU A 74 -2.70 27.71 -2.85
CA LEU A 74 -1.58 28.48 -2.33
C LEU A 74 -1.32 29.66 -3.29
N PRO A 75 -1.39 30.92 -2.82
CA PRO A 75 -1.09 32.06 -3.68
C PRO A 75 0.36 31.96 -4.17
N ILE A 76 0.56 32.12 -5.47
CA ILE A 76 1.88 32.42 -6.03
C ILE A 76 2.33 33.69 -5.31
N ASN A 77 3.39 33.63 -4.52
CA ASN A 77 3.93 34.80 -3.85
C ASN A 77 4.34 35.80 -4.96
N PRO A 78 3.70 36.98 -5.08
CA PRO A 78 4.00 37.92 -6.16
C PRO A 78 5.42 38.50 -6.06
N SER A 79 6.18 38.19 -5.00
CA SER A 79 7.58 38.59 -4.83
C SER A 79 8.58 37.89 -5.76
N GLU A 80 8.18 36.88 -6.54
CA GLU A 80 9.07 36.19 -7.52
C GLU A 80 8.87 36.64 -8.97
N VAL A 81 7.99 37.62 -9.23
CA VAL A 81 7.84 38.24 -10.56
C VAL A 81 8.25 39.71 -10.46
N SER A 82 9.57 39.94 -10.33
CA SER A 82 10.21 41.24 -10.56
C SER A 82 11.65 41.04 -10.99
#